data_AF-A0AAW8UJX4-F1
#
_entry.id   AF-A0AAW8UJX4-F1
#
_cell.length_a   1.000
_cell.length_b   1.000
_cell.length_c   1.000
_cell.angle_alpha   90.00
_cell.angle_beta   90.00
_cell.angle_gamma   90.00
#
_symmetry.space_group_name_H-M   'P 1'
#
loop_
_entity.id
_entity.type
_entity.pdbx_description
1 polymer ?
#
loop_
_entity_poly.entity_id
_entity_poly.type
_entity_poly.pdbx_seq_one_letter_code
_entity_poly.pdbx_strand_id
1 'polypeptide(L)' 'MLLTKENKRALKRIKGEQVLTYQELADAVGLHSNTIRKIIKNTEAEEVKSKTFQAISQFISKNY' A
#
# COMPACT_ATOMS: atom_id res chain seq x y z
N MET A 1 -8.38 -3.87 10.78
CA MET A 1 -8.93 -4.28 9.46
C MET A 1 -7.88 -5.08 8.74
N LEU A 2 -8.26 -6.19 8.10
CA LEU A 2 -7.30 -7.10 7.49
C LEU A 2 -6.86 -6.61 6.12
N LEU A 3 -5.59 -6.21 5.98
CA LEU A 3 -5.00 -5.91 4.69
C LEU A 3 -4.57 -7.23 4.04
N THR A 4 -5.30 -7.66 3.01
CA THR A 4 -5.10 -8.98 2.39
C THR A 4 -3.80 -9.06 1.58
N LYS A 5 -3.36 -10.29 1.28
CA LYS A 5 -2.22 -10.53 0.38
C LYS A 5 -2.42 -9.85 -0.98
N GLU A 6 -3.64 -9.87 -1.51
CA GLU A 6 -3.93 -9.27 -2.82
C GLU A 6 -3.86 -7.74 -2.79
N ASN A 7 -4.35 -7.08 -1.73
CA ASN A 7 -4.20 -5.63 -1.58
C ASN A 7 -2.71 -5.22 -1.60
N LYS A 8 -1.86 -5.99 -0.89
CA LYS A 8 -0.42 -5.75 -0.87
C LYS A 8 0.25 -6.01 -2.21
N ARG A 9 -0.18 -7.04 -2.93
CA ARG A 9 0.29 -7.33 -4.30
C ARG A 9 -0.09 -6.22 -5.27
N ALA A 10 -1.33 -5.74 -5.23
CA ALA A 10 -1.79 -4.61 -6.05
C ALA A 10 -0.95 -3.35 -5.76
N LEU A 11 -0.73 -3.02 -4.48
CA LEU A 11 0.13 -1.89 -4.11
C LEU A 11 1.57 -2.05 -4.62
N LYS A 12 2.12 -3.26 -4.59
CA LYS A 12 3.46 -3.57 -5.14
C LYS A 12 3.50 -3.48 -6.67
N ARG A 13 2.44 -3.90 -7.37
CA ARG A 13 2.30 -3.77 -8.84
C ARG A 13 2.29 -2.30 -9.25
N ILE A 14 1.41 -1.49 -8.65
CA ILE A 14 1.31 -0.05 -8.93
C ILE A 14 2.66 0.64 -8.74
N LYS A 15 3.37 0.33 -7.64
CA LYS A 15 4.73 0.83 -7.41
C LYS A 15 5.69 0.52 -8.57
N GLY A 16 5.64 -0.72 -9.09
CA GLY A 16 6.50 -1.18 -10.18
C GLY A 16 6.12 -0.58 -11.53
N GLU A 17 4.83 -0.56 -11.85
CA GLU A 17 4.27 -0.03 -13.10
C GLU A 17 4.53 1.47 -13.25
N GLN A 18 4.40 2.23 -12.15
CA GLN A 18 4.63 3.68 -12.15
C GLN A 18 6.07 4.06 -11.77
N VAL A 19 6.96 3.08 -11.58
CA VAL A 19 8.38 3.27 -11.23
C VAL A 19 8.57 4.18 -9.98
N LEU A 20 7.67 4.05 -9.00
CA LEU A 20 7.67 4.90 -7.81
C LEU A 20 8.73 4.44 -6.79
N THR A 21 9.39 5.40 -6.15
CA THR A 21 10.11 5.19 -4.91
C THR A 21 9.14 4.89 -3.76
N TYR A 22 9.65 4.40 -2.63
CA TYR A 22 8.81 4.21 -1.43
C TYR A 22 8.29 5.53 -0.86
N GLN A 23 8.98 6.65 -1.11
CA GLN A 23 8.57 7.96 -0.62
C GLN A 23 7.42 8.50 -1.46
N GLU A 24 7.56 8.51 -2.79
CA GLU A 24 6.50 8.97 -3.69
C GLU A 24 5.21 8.16 -3.54
N LEU A 25 5.32 6.84 -3.37
CA LEU A 25 4.15 6.00 -3.09
C LEU A 25 3.50 6.34 -1.74
N ALA A 26 4.30 6.67 -0.73
CA ALA A 26 3.77 7.10 0.57
C ALA A 26 3.02 8.41 0.46
N ASP A 27 3.58 9.37 -0.27
CA ASP A 27 2.97 10.68 -0.49
C ASP A 27 1.66 10.54 -1.29
N ALA A 28 1.63 9.67 -2.29
CA ALA A 28 0.43 9.40 -3.09
C ALA A 28 -0.68 8.68 -2.30
N VAL A 29 -0.33 7.79 -1.36
CA VAL A 29 -1.30 7.09 -0.49
C VAL A 29 -1.68 7.95 0.72
N GLY A 30 -0.88 8.95 1.09
CA GLY A 30 -1.06 9.75 2.31
C GLY A 30 -0.62 9.02 3.59
N LEU A 31 0.45 8.22 3.51
CA LEU A 31 1.01 7.46 4.63
C LEU A 31 2.52 7.72 4.78
N HIS A 32 3.07 7.39 5.95
CA HIS A 32 4.51 7.48 6.16
C HIS A 32 5.26 6.41 5.35
N SER A 33 6.40 6.75 4.73
CA SER A 33 7.17 5.85 3.86
C SER A 33 7.61 4.56 4.55
N ASN A 34 8.01 4.63 5.83
CA ASN A 34 8.27 3.42 6.63
C ASN A 34 7.06 2.47 6.73
N THR A 35 5.84 2.99 6.81
CA THR A 35 4.62 2.15 6.84
C THR A 35 4.43 1.44 5.51
N ILE A 36 4.52 2.17 4.39
CA ILE A 36 4.45 1.59 3.04
C ILE A 36 5.54 0.54 2.84
N ARG A 37 6.79 0.83 3.24
CA ARG A 37 7.91 -0.11 3.13
C ARG A 37 7.64 -1.41 3.91
N LYS A 38 7.12 -1.31 5.13
CA LYS A 38 6.75 -2.51 5.93
C LYS A 38 5.65 -3.31 5.25
N ILE A 39 4.60 -2.65 4.79
CA ILE A 39 3.45 -3.27 4.12
C ILE A 39 3.88 -4.00 2.83
N ILE A 40 4.74 -3.38 2.02
CA ILE A 40 5.20 -3.97 0.74
C ILE A 40 6.21 -5.10 0.97
N LYS A 41 7.07 -5.00 1.99
CA LYS A 41 8.04 -6.05 2.30
C LYS A 41 7.38 -7.30 2.89
N ASN A 42 6.33 -7.13 3.68
CA ASN A 42 5.59 -8.25 4.26
C ASN A 42 4.50 -8.74 3.30
N THR A 43 4.68 -9.91 2.67
CA THR A 43 3.70 -10.48 1.73
C THR A 43 2.48 -11.12 2.38
N GLU A 44 2.53 -11.38 3.68
CA GLU A 44 1.44 -12.02 4.41
C GLU A 44 0.33 -11.00 4.73
N ALA A 45 -0.90 -11.50 4.87
CA ALA A 45 -2.01 -10.66 5.31
C ALA A 45 -1.71 -10.15 6.72
N GLU A 46 -2.02 -8.88 6.99
CA GLU A 46 -1.75 -8.30 8.30
C GLU A 46 -2.88 -7.38 8.74
N GLU A 47 -3.08 -7.29 10.05
CA GLU A 47 -4.01 -6.31 10.61
C GLU A 47 -3.38 -4.93 10.61
N VAL A 48 -4.12 -3.97 10.06
CA VAL A 48 -3.74 -2.56 10.06
C VAL A 48 -4.83 -1.69 10.68
N LYS A 49 -4.45 -0.48 11.11
CA LYS A 49 -5.37 0.55 11.55
C LYS A 49 -6.37 0.88 10.43
N SER A 50 -7.62 1.19 10.80
CA SER A 50 -8.68 1.47 9.84
C SER A 50 -8.30 2.59 8.85
N LYS A 51 -7.68 3.67 9.31
CA LYS A 51 -7.19 4.77 8.44
C LYS A 51 -6.19 4.28 7.38
N THR A 52 -5.26 3.41 7.76
CA THR A 52 -4.27 2.82 6.84
C THR A 52 -4.94 1.90 5.82
N PHE A 53 -5.89 1.08 6.28
CA PHE A 53 -6.66 0.22 5.39
C PHE A 53 -7.42 1.05 4.35
N GLN A 54 -8.18 2.05 4.80
CA GLN A 54 -8.97 2.91 3.91
C GLN A 54 -8.09 3.64 2.90
N ALA A 55 -6.98 4.24 3.34
CA ALA A 55 -6.06 4.96 2.45
C ALA A 55 -5.51 4.05 1.34
N ILE A 56 -5.06 2.84 1.70
CA ILE A 56 -4.52 1.87 0.74
C ILE A 56 -5.61 1.35 -0.19
N SER A 57 -6.77 0.97 0.33
CA SER A 57 -7.88 0.47 -0.50
C SER A 57 -8.39 1.53 -1.48
N GLN A 58 -8.51 2.78 -1.05
CA GLN A 58 -8.89 3.88 -1.93
C GLN A 58 -7.82 4.15 -2.99
N PHE A 59 -6.54 4.12 -2.61
CA PHE A 59 -5.45 4.32 -3.55
C PHE A 59 -5.41 3.21 -4.61
N ILE A 60 -5.55 1.94 -4.21
CA ILE A 60 -5.61 0.80 -5.13
C ILE A 60 -6.80 0.97 -6.08
N SER A 61 -7.99 1.25 -5.57
CA SER A 61 -9.20 1.42 -6.38
C SER A 61 -9.13 2.58 -7.40
N LYS A 62 -8.20 3.53 -7.24
CA LYS A 62 -7.99 4.63 -8.20
C LYS A 62 -6.97 4.28 -9.30
N ASN A 63 -6.15 3.26 -9.07
CA ASN A 63 -5.03 2.89 -9.94
C ASN A 63 -5.18 1.46 -10.51
N TYR A 64 -6.27 0.78 -10.22
CA TYR A 64 -6.58 -0.61 -10.57
C TYR A 64 -8.04 -0.71 -10.99
#